data_AF-S3BQA7-F1
#
_entry.id   AF-S3BQA7-F1
#
_cell.length_a   1.000
_cell.length_b   1.000
_cell.length_c   1.000
_cell.angle_alpha   90.00
_cell.angle_beta   90.00
_cell.angle_gamma   90.00
#
_symmetry.space_group_name_H-M   'P 1'
#
loop_
_entity.id
_entity.type
_entity.pdbx_description
1 polymer ?
#
loop_
_entity_poly.entity_id
_entity_poly.type
_entity_poly.pdbx_seq_one_letter_code
_entity_poly.pdbx_strand_id
1 'polypeptide(L)'
;MGYCIAMYTLASYATGGLGMSQTQAAALQSLLAAGFLVGRPLTGMLLDVGGRINVAIILNILAGASCLALWLPSRSFALVAVFALVQGCTGGSVWVAAAPVTAEMVGTARSGSALAMFWMLVAPSAAFSSPSAIGLLNYARHRLHKDGAEAYAISIGFSGGLFVLSSICLCGAKLYQLRMTREHKARQQVQEAA
;
A
#
# COMPACT_ATOMS: atom_id res chain seq x y z
N MET A 1 -4.72 0.50 -3.80
CA MET A 1 -5.22 1.86 -4.09
C MET A 1 -4.48 2.95 -3.34
N GLY A 2 -4.40 2.89 -2.01
CA GLY A 2 -3.71 3.91 -1.21
C GLY A 2 -2.29 4.21 -1.70
N TYR A 3 -1.51 3.17 -2.05
CA TYR A 3 -0.17 3.35 -2.62
C TYR A 3 -0.13 4.26 -3.86
N CYS A 4 -0.98 4.01 -4.85
CA CYS A 4 -1.01 4.78 -6.09
C CYS A 4 -1.46 6.22 -5.83
N ILE A 5 -2.47 6.41 -4.98
CA ILE A 5 -2.93 7.74 -4.55
C ILE A 5 -1.76 8.50 -3.92
N ALA A 6 -1.06 7.87 -2.96
CA ALA A 6 0.08 8.49 -2.29
C ALA A 6 1.17 8.90 -3.28
N MET A 7 1.56 7.98 -4.16
CA MET A 7 2.61 8.20 -5.15
C MET A 7 2.26 9.33 -6.13
N TYR A 8 1.04 9.35 -6.68
CA TYR A 8 0.65 10.33 -7.70
C TYR A 8 0.33 11.71 -7.14
N THR A 9 -0.15 11.78 -5.90
CA THR A 9 -0.55 13.07 -5.28
C THR A 9 0.57 13.73 -4.50
N LEU A 10 1.65 13.03 -4.16
CA LEU A 10 2.78 13.58 -3.38
C LEU A 10 3.38 14.84 -4.03
N ALA A 11 3.68 14.78 -5.33
CA ALA A 11 4.24 15.92 -6.05
C ALA A 11 3.24 17.10 -6.11
N SER A 12 1.97 16.80 -6.40
CA SER A 12 0.89 17.80 -6.44
C SER A 12 0.61 18.42 -5.07
N TYR A 13 0.83 17.67 -3.98
CA TYR A 13 0.71 18.16 -2.61
C TYR A 13 1.86 19.12 -2.26
N ALA A 14 3.09 18.78 -2.64
CA ALA A 14 4.24 19.66 -2.41
C ALA A 14 4.05 21.01 -3.12
N THR A 15 3.58 21.01 -4.36
CA THR A 15 3.46 22.22 -5.18
C THR A 15 2.16 22.97 -4.90
N GLY A 16 1.01 22.30 -5.03
CA GLY A 16 -0.32 22.90 -4.88
C GLY A 16 -0.83 23.01 -3.44
N GLY A 17 -0.27 22.24 -2.50
CA GLY A 17 -0.64 22.28 -1.08
C GLY A 17 0.30 23.13 -0.23
N LEU A 18 1.61 22.99 -0.44
CA LEU A 18 2.65 23.67 0.35
C LEU A 18 3.36 24.82 -0.39
N GLY A 19 3.06 25.04 -1.67
CA GLY A 19 3.69 26.11 -2.46
C GLY A 19 5.16 25.88 -2.77
N MET A 20 5.65 24.63 -2.72
CA MET A 20 7.03 24.29 -3.02
C MET A 20 7.33 24.39 -4.52
N SER A 21 8.61 24.58 -4.85
CA SER A 21 9.06 24.59 -6.24
C SER A 21 8.91 23.22 -6.91
N GLN A 22 8.77 23.22 -8.24
CA GLN A 22 8.74 21.99 -9.04
C GLN A 22 10.00 21.13 -8.82
N THR A 23 11.16 21.76 -8.63
CA THR A 23 12.43 21.07 -8.35
C THR A 23 12.39 20.31 -7.03
N GLN A 24 11.81 20.90 -5.98
CA GLN A 24 11.62 20.22 -4.70
C GLN A 24 10.64 19.05 -4.82
N ALA A 25 9.53 19.23 -5.55
CA ALA A 25 8.57 18.15 -5.78
C ALA A 25 9.19 16.99 -6.57
N ALA A 26 10.02 17.28 -7.57
CA ALA A 26 10.80 16.28 -8.30
C ALA A 26 11.78 15.54 -7.38
N ALA A 27 12.50 16.27 -6.51
CA ALA A 27 13.40 15.68 -5.54
C ALA A 27 12.68 14.71 -4.57
N LEU A 28 11.47 15.06 -4.12
CA LEU A 28 10.64 14.18 -3.29
C LEU A 28 10.28 12.87 -4.03
N GLN A 29 9.98 12.94 -5.33
CA GLN A 29 9.75 11.73 -6.12
C GLN A 29 11.01 10.91 -6.35
N SER A 30 12.17 11.54 -6.51
CA SER A 30 13.44 10.84 -6.54
C SER A 30 13.72 10.11 -5.22
N LEU A 31 13.41 10.73 -4.07
CA LEU A 31 13.53 10.09 -2.76
C LEU A 31 12.56 8.92 -2.60
N LEU A 32 11.30 9.08 -3.03
CA LEU A 32 10.33 7.99 -3.06
C LEU A 32 10.84 6.81 -3.89
N ALA A 33 11.39 7.08 -5.08
CA ALA A 33 11.98 6.07 -5.94
C ALA A 33 13.21 5.38 -5.32
N ALA A 34 14.08 6.14 -4.65
CA ALA A 34 15.19 5.58 -3.88
C ALA A 34 14.69 4.67 -2.75
N GLY A 35 13.58 5.02 -2.10
CA GLY A 35 12.90 4.17 -1.13
C GLY A 35 12.44 2.85 -1.75
N PHE A 36 11.95 2.83 -3.00
CA PHE A 36 11.59 1.57 -3.68
C PHE A 36 12.80 0.68 -3.92
N LEU A 37 13.93 1.27 -4.31
CA LEU A 37 15.17 0.54 -4.60
C LEU A 37 15.64 -0.26 -3.37
N VAL A 38 15.54 0.33 -2.18
CA VAL A 38 15.98 -0.29 -0.93
C VAL A 38 14.88 -1.13 -0.29
N GLY A 39 13.65 -0.62 -0.29
CA GLY A 39 12.50 -1.24 0.36
C GLY A 39 12.06 -2.56 -0.25
N ARG A 40 12.16 -2.71 -1.57
CA ARG A 40 11.72 -3.93 -2.24
C ARG A 40 12.59 -5.15 -1.88
N PRO A 41 13.93 -5.09 -1.96
CA PRO A 41 14.79 -6.17 -1.46
C PRO A 41 14.57 -6.48 0.02
N LEU A 42 14.49 -5.44 0.87
CA LEU A 42 14.26 -5.61 2.31
C LEU A 42 12.93 -6.32 2.59
N THR A 43 11.86 -5.90 1.91
CA THR A 43 10.55 -6.53 2.02
C THR A 43 10.60 -7.98 1.56
N GLY A 44 11.30 -8.29 0.47
CA GLY A 44 11.49 -9.65 -0.01
C GLY A 44 12.13 -10.54 1.06
N MET A 45 13.25 -10.11 1.63
CA MET A 45 13.94 -10.84 2.70
C MET A 45 13.05 -11.01 3.94
N LEU A 46 12.29 -9.97 4.33
CA LEU A 46 11.36 -10.07 5.45
C LEU A 46 10.24 -11.08 5.17
N LEU A 47 9.69 -11.12 3.96
CA LEU A 47 8.65 -12.08 3.58
C LEU A 47 9.14 -13.53 3.65
N ASP A 48 10.41 -13.76 3.32
CA ASP A 48 11.03 -15.09 3.35
C ASP A 48 11.29 -15.58 4.78
N VAL A 49 11.61 -14.68 5.73
CA VAL A 49 11.93 -15.05 7.12
C VAL A 49 10.72 -15.00 8.06
N GLY A 50 9.86 -13.98 7.93
CA GLY A 50 8.79 -13.67 8.88
C GLY A 50 7.40 -14.23 8.52
N GLY A 51 7.29 -14.95 7.41
CA GLY A 51 6.03 -15.43 6.86
C GLY A 51 5.35 -14.39 5.98
N ARG A 52 5.03 -14.81 4.75
CA ARG A 52 4.61 -13.94 3.63
C ARG A 52 3.42 -13.06 3.97
N ILE A 53 2.36 -13.61 4.57
CA ILE A 53 1.15 -12.85 4.89
C ILE A 53 1.32 -11.97 6.15
N ASN A 54 2.07 -12.44 7.16
CA ASN A 54 2.29 -11.69 8.39
C ASN A 54 3.04 -10.38 8.12
N VAL A 55 4.12 -10.49 7.36
CA VAL A 55 4.95 -9.35 7.00
C VAL A 55 4.19 -8.41 6.07
N ALA A 56 3.39 -8.93 5.13
CA ALA A 56 2.54 -8.11 4.27
C ALA A 56 1.51 -7.28 5.08
N ILE A 57 0.93 -7.85 6.14
CA ILE A 57 0.01 -7.15 7.05
C ILE A 57 0.76 -6.04 7.80
N ILE A 58 1.91 -6.36 8.42
CA ILE A 58 2.71 -5.39 9.18
C ILE A 58 3.14 -4.21 8.30
N LEU A 59 3.65 -4.49 7.10
CA LEU A 59 4.09 -3.46 6.17
C LEU A 59 2.93 -2.60 5.67
N ASN A 60 1.73 -3.16 5.46
CA ASN A 60 0.53 -2.38 5.12
C ASN A 60 0.09 -1.47 6.28
N ILE A 61 0.15 -1.95 7.52
CA ILE A 61 -0.17 -1.14 8.70
C ILE A 61 0.84 0.00 8.82
N LEU A 62 2.14 -0.28 8.67
CA LEU A 62 3.18 0.75 8.70
C LEU A 62 3.01 1.77 7.58
N ALA A 63 2.66 1.34 6.36
CA ALA A 63 2.37 2.24 5.23
C ALA A 63 1.13 3.11 5.46
N GLY A 64 0.08 2.56 6.08
CA GLY A 64 -1.11 3.34 6.46
C GLY A 64 -0.80 4.33 7.58
N ALA A 65 -0.03 3.90 8.59
CA ALA A 65 0.40 4.74 9.69
C ALA A 65 1.33 5.86 9.22
N SER A 66 2.26 5.64 8.28
CA SER A 66 3.09 6.70 7.72
C SER A 66 2.28 7.74 6.96
N CYS A 67 1.24 7.33 6.23
CA CYS A 67 0.31 8.28 5.59
C CYS A 67 -0.39 9.18 6.63
N LEU A 68 -0.83 8.64 7.77
CA LEU A 68 -1.57 9.42 8.77
C LEU A 68 -0.66 10.20 9.72
N ALA A 69 0.48 9.63 10.12
CA ALA A 69 1.36 10.20 11.14
C ALA A 69 2.45 11.11 10.56
N LEU A 70 2.96 10.83 9.36
CA LEU A 70 4.03 11.61 8.75
C LEU A 70 3.51 12.58 7.70
N TRP A 71 2.60 12.14 6.83
CA TRP A 71 2.14 12.97 5.72
C TRP A 71 1.09 14.01 6.16
N LEU A 72 0.12 13.62 7.00
CA LEU A 72 -0.94 14.54 7.46
C LEU A 72 -0.40 15.80 8.18
N PRO A 73 0.58 15.73 9.10
CA PRO A 73 1.14 16.92 9.74
C PRO A 73 2.28 17.57 8.93
N SER A 74 2.68 17.01 7.78
CA SER A 74 3.85 17.53 7.06
C SER A 74 3.59 18.94 6.52
N ARG A 75 4.36 19.91 7.00
CA ARG A 75 4.34 21.30 6.48
C ARG A 75 5.70 21.75 5.95
N SER A 76 6.71 20.89 6.03
CA SER A 76 8.09 21.19 5.65
C SER A 76 8.63 20.14 4.68
N PHE A 77 9.59 20.54 3.84
CA PHE A 77 10.22 19.65 2.86
C PHE A 77 10.83 18.42 3.52
N ALA A 78 11.52 18.59 4.67
CA ALA A 78 12.15 17.50 5.38
C ALA A 78 11.16 16.42 5.85
N LEU A 79 9.99 16.83 6.38
CA LEU A 79 8.96 15.89 6.81
C LEU A 79 8.37 15.11 5.64
N VAL A 80 8.11 15.80 4.52
CA VAL A 80 7.62 15.15 3.28
C VAL A 80 8.68 14.22 2.68
N ALA A 81 9.96 14.57 2.79
CA ALA A 81 11.09 13.75 2.34
C ALA A 81 11.21 12.45 3.15
N VAL A 82 11.10 12.53 4.48
CA VAL A 82 11.06 11.35 5.36
C VAL A 82 9.85 10.48 5.04
N PHE A 83 8.67 11.09 4.87
CA PHE A 83 7.49 10.37 4.42
C PHE A 83 7.73 9.67 3.08
N ALA A 84 8.31 10.35 2.08
CA ALA A 84 8.60 9.78 0.78
C ALA A 84 9.52 8.55 0.88
N LEU A 85 10.57 8.60 1.70
CA LEU A 85 11.45 7.46 1.92
C LEU A 85 10.73 6.30 2.62
N VAL A 86 10.02 6.56 3.71
CA VAL A 86 9.29 5.53 4.47
C VAL A 86 8.22 4.88 3.58
N GLN A 87 7.45 5.69 2.86
CA GLN A 87 6.41 5.21 1.97
C GLN A 87 6.98 4.46 0.76
N GLY A 88 8.17 4.86 0.29
CA GLY A 88 8.95 4.13 -0.70
C GLY A 88 9.30 2.74 -0.19
N CYS A 89 9.74 2.65 1.06
CA CYS A 89 10.15 1.39 1.66
C CYS A 89 8.97 0.43 1.92
N THR A 90 7.87 0.94 2.46
CA THR A 90 6.76 0.10 2.98
C THR A 90 5.59 -0.03 2.00
N GLY A 91 5.29 1.01 1.23
CA GLY A 91 4.15 1.07 0.33
C GLY A 91 4.25 0.11 -0.86
N GLY A 92 5.47 -0.27 -1.23
CA GLY A 92 5.76 -1.22 -2.30
C GLY A 92 5.52 -2.70 -1.93
N SER A 93 5.18 -2.99 -0.67
CA SER A 93 5.12 -4.36 -0.13
C SER A 93 4.18 -5.30 -0.90
N VAL A 94 3.04 -4.79 -1.38
CA VAL A 94 2.08 -5.58 -2.19
C VAL A 94 2.70 -6.09 -3.49
N TRP A 95 3.58 -5.30 -4.11
CA TRP A 95 4.21 -5.65 -5.39
C TRP A 95 5.23 -6.77 -5.22
N VAL A 96 5.93 -6.79 -4.08
CA VAL A 96 6.91 -7.82 -3.74
C VAL A 96 6.21 -9.08 -3.23
N ALA A 97 5.15 -8.94 -2.45
CA ALA A 97 4.42 -10.07 -1.85
C ALA A 97 3.51 -10.81 -2.85
N ALA A 98 3.04 -10.17 -3.92
CA ALA A 98 2.07 -10.77 -4.84
C ALA A 98 2.52 -12.11 -5.43
N ALA A 99 3.74 -12.18 -5.98
CA ALA A 99 4.27 -13.42 -6.56
C ALA A 99 4.45 -14.57 -5.54
N PRO A 100 5.14 -14.38 -4.39
CA PRO A 100 5.30 -15.45 -3.41
C PRO A 100 3.98 -15.85 -2.73
N VAL A 101 3.06 -14.92 -2.48
CA VAL A 101 1.74 -15.24 -1.91
C VAL A 101 0.91 -16.05 -2.90
N THR A 102 0.84 -15.64 -4.17
CA THR A 102 0.08 -16.41 -5.18
C THR A 102 0.65 -17.81 -5.38
N ALA A 103 1.98 -17.96 -5.45
CA ALA A 103 2.63 -19.27 -5.54
C ALA A 103 2.34 -20.18 -4.34
N GLU A 104 2.18 -19.62 -3.15
CA GLU A 104 1.77 -20.36 -1.95
C GLU A 104 0.30 -20.82 -2.01
N MET A 105 -0.60 -19.98 -2.53
CA MET A 105 -2.03 -20.29 -2.58
C MET A 105 -2.37 -21.37 -3.60
N VAL A 106 -1.82 -21.27 -4.82
CA VAL A 106 -2.23 -22.10 -5.97
C VAL A 106 -1.17 -23.11 -6.42
N GLY A 107 -0.02 -23.13 -5.73
CA GLY A 107 1.15 -23.89 -6.15
C GLY A 107 1.91 -23.22 -7.31
N THR A 108 3.18 -23.58 -7.46
CA THR A 108 4.09 -22.99 -8.46
C THR A 108 3.58 -23.19 -9.90
N ALA A 109 2.95 -24.32 -10.19
CA ALA A 109 2.46 -24.69 -11.53
C ALA A 109 1.37 -23.74 -12.08
N ARG A 110 0.52 -23.16 -11.21
CA ARG A 110 -0.56 -22.25 -11.61
C ARG A 110 -0.35 -20.80 -11.16
N SER A 111 0.80 -20.52 -10.54
CA SER A 111 1.15 -19.21 -9.98
C SER A 111 1.10 -18.08 -11.01
N GLY A 112 1.57 -18.32 -12.23
CA GLY A 112 1.54 -17.33 -13.32
C GLY A 112 0.13 -16.86 -13.67
N SER A 113 -0.83 -17.79 -13.81
CA SER A 113 -2.23 -17.45 -14.10
C SER A 113 -2.90 -16.75 -12.93
N ALA A 114 -2.64 -17.18 -11.69
CA ALA A 114 -3.16 -16.51 -10.50
C ALA A 114 -2.61 -15.10 -10.34
N LEU A 115 -1.32 -14.89 -10.62
CA LEU A 115 -0.68 -13.59 -10.60
C LEU A 115 -1.22 -12.68 -11.71
N ALA A 116 -1.50 -13.21 -12.91
CA ALA A 116 -2.15 -12.46 -13.97
C ALA A 116 -3.56 -12.00 -13.57
N MET A 117 -4.38 -12.89 -12.97
CA MET A 117 -5.70 -12.51 -12.44
C MET A 117 -5.59 -11.43 -11.36
N PHE A 118 -4.60 -11.52 -10.48
CA PHE A 118 -4.32 -10.49 -9.49
C PHE A 118 -4.02 -9.14 -10.15
N TRP A 119 -3.14 -9.09 -11.15
CA TRP A 119 -2.83 -7.85 -11.87
C TRP A 119 -4.01 -7.27 -12.64
N MET A 120 -4.88 -8.12 -13.18
CA MET A 120 -6.13 -7.69 -13.82
C MET A 120 -7.09 -6.97 -12.86
N LEU A 121 -7.04 -7.27 -11.55
CA LEU A 121 -7.79 -6.54 -10.52
C LEU A 121 -7.06 -5.26 -10.08
N VAL A 122 -5.74 -5.27 -10.07
CA VAL A 122 -4.92 -4.11 -9.65
C VAL A 122 -4.90 -3.01 -10.71
N ALA A 123 -4.90 -3.34 -12.01
CA ALA A 123 -4.79 -2.34 -13.07
C ALA A 123 -5.98 -1.36 -13.13
N PRO A 124 -7.25 -1.79 -13.14
CA PRO A 124 -8.40 -0.88 -13.15
C PRO A 124 -8.41 -0.01 -11.90
N SER A 125 -8.16 -0.63 -10.76
CA SER A 125 -8.12 0.11 -9.50
C SER A 125 -7.03 1.20 -9.58
N ALA A 126 -5.83 0.90 -10.09
CA ALA A 126 -4.76 1.89 -10.20
C ALA A 126 -5.15 3.06 -11.12
N ALA A 127 -5.89 2.79 -12.20
CA ALA A 127 -6.44 3.82 -13.07
C ALA A 127 -7.43 4.75 -12.34
N PHE A 128 -8.27 4.21 -11.44
CA PHE A 128 -9.21 5.00 -10.64
C PHE A 128 -8.56 5.77 -9.47
N SER A 129 -7.29 5.51 -9.16
CA SER A 129 -6.60 6.20 -8.06
C SER A 129 -6.41 7.70 -8.29
N SER A 130 -6.03 8.12 -9.50
CA SER A 130 -5.81 9.54 -9.82
C SER A 130 -7.13 10.35 -9.86
N PRO A 131 -8.20 9.87 -10.53
CA PRO A 131 -9.49 10.56 -10.54
C PRO A 131 -10.12 10.66 -9.15
N SER A 132 -10.01 9.61 -8.32
CA SER A 132 -10.55 9.65 -6.95
C SER A 132 -9.83 10.69 -6.09
N ALA A 133 -8.50 10.78 -6.21
CA ALA A 133 -7.72 11.79 -5.49
C ALA A 133 -8.08 13.22 -5.88
N ILE A 134 -8.26 13.48 -7.18
CA ILE A 134 -8.67 14.79 -7.70
C ILE A 134 -10.12 15.10 -7.31
N GLY A 135 -11.02 14.11 -7.39
CA GLY A 135 -12.41 14.26 -6.97
C GLY A 135 -12.53 14.62 -5.48
N LEU A 136 -11.76 13.96 -4.62
CA LEU A 136 -11.68 14.28 -3.18
C LEU A 136 -11.11 15.68 -2.94
N LEU A 137 -10.09 16.09 -3.71
CA LEU A 137 -9.52 17.43 -3.63
C LEU A 137 -10.53 18.51 -4.05
N ASN A 138 -11.25 18.30 -5.15
CA ASN A 138 -12.29 19.21 -5.62
C ASN A 138 -13.46 19.28 -4.64
N TYR A 139 -13.84 18.16 -4.04
CA TYR A 139 -14.84 18.12 -2.97
C TYR A 139 -14.40 18.94 -1.75
N ALA A 140 -13.14 18.79 -1.32
CA ALA A 140 -12.59 19.55 -0.20
C ALA A 140 -12.60 21.07 -0.46
N ARG A 141 -12.26 21.49 -1.68
CA ARG A 141 -12.26 22.91 -2.07
C ARG A 141 -13.68 23.48 -2.21
N HIS A 142 -14.56 22.81 -2.94
CA HIS A 142 -15.88 23.37 -3.26
C HIS A 142 -16.94 23.20 -2.16
N ARG A 143 -16.88 22.12 -1.37
CA ARG A 143 -17.91 21.85 -0.34
C ARG A 143 -17.47 22.24 1.07
N LEU A 144 -16.17 22.10 1.36
CA LEU A 144 -15.62 22.32 2.71
C LEU A 144 -14.81 23.63 2.81
N HIS A 145 -14.67 24.39 1.71
CA HIS A 145 -13.89 25.64 1.64
C HIS A 145 -12.49 25.51 2.24
N LYS A 146 -11.87 24.34 2.08
CA LYS A 146 -10.50 24.08 2.55
C LYS A 146 -9.51 24.34 1.43
N ASP A 147 -8.53 25.20 1.71
CA ASP A 147 -7.49 25.61 0.76
C ASP A 147 -6.10 25.11 1.14
N GLY A 148 -5.22 24.99 0.14
CA GLY A 148 -3.84 24.55 0.30
C GLY A 148 -3.72 23.11 0.82
N ALA A 149 -2.80 22.88 1.77
CA ALA A 149 -2.51 21.56 2.32
C ALA A 149 -3.71 20.87 3.03
N GLU A 150 -4.65 21.66 3.58
CA GLU A 150 -5.88 21.16 4.20
C GLU A 150 -6.79 20.43 3.20
N ALA A 151 -6.79 20.85 1.93
CA ALA A 151 -7.61 20.26 0.88
C ALA A 151 -7.16 18.82 0.54
N TYR A 152 -5.86 18.55 0.70
CA TYR A 152 -5.28 17.23 0.47
C TYR A 152 -5.43 16.28 1.67
N ALA A 153 -5.74 16.81 2.87
CA ALA A 153 -5.89 16.00 4.08
C ALA A 153 -6.94 14.88 3.92
N ILE A 154 -8.02 15.14 3.17
CA ILE A 154 -9.07 14.14 2.89
C ILE A 154 -8.54 13.03 1.99
N SER A 155 -7.80 13.37 0.93
CA SER A 155 -7.18 12.38 0.04
C SER A 155 -6.10 11.56 0.74
N ILE A 156 -5.32 12.19 1.64
CA ILE A 156 -4.32 11.52 2.48
C ILE A 156 -5.00 10.55 3.45
N GLY A 157 -6.06 11.01 4.14
CA GLY A 157 -6.86 10.19 5.04
C GLY A 157 -7.53 9.01 4.33
N PHE A 158 -8.07 9.22 3.14
CA PHE A 158 -8.63 8.16 2.30
C PHE A 158 -7.57 7.13 1.90
N SER A 159 -6.36 7.59 1.54
CA SER A 159 -5.23 6.69 1.26
C SER A 159 -4.85 5.84 2.47
N GLY A 160 -4.71 6.47 3.66
CA GLY A 160 -4.45 5.77 4.92
C GLY A 160 -5.54 4.77 5.27
N GLY A 161 -6.81 5.15 5.12
CA GLY A 161 -7.97 4.28 5.35
C GLY A 161 -7.98 3.05 4.43
N LEU A 162 -7.61 3.21 3.16
CA LEU A 162 -7.48 2.09 2.22
C LEU A 162 -6.36 1.13 2.61
N PHE A 163 -5.25 1.61 3.18
CA PHE A 163 -4.20 0.74 3.70
C PHE A 163 -4.66 -0.06 4.92
N VAL A 164 -5.42 0.56 5.82
CA VAL A 164 -6.01 -0.14 6.98
C VAL A 164 -7.03 -1.17 6.53
N LEU A 165 -7.92 -0.82 5.59
CA LEU A 165 -8.89 -1.75 5.02
C LEU A 165 -8.20 -2.93 4.34
N SER A 166 -7.12 -2.67 3.58
CA SER A 166 -6.30 -3.73 2.97
C SER A 166 -5.70 -4.65 4.02
N SER A 167 -5.21 -4.10 5.14
CA SER A 167 -4.68 -4.89 6.25
C SER A 167 -5.76 -5.77 6.90
N ILE A 168 -6.97 -5.25 7.10
CA ILE A 168 -8.11 -6.02 7.62
C ILE A 168 -8.47 -7.17 6.67
N CYS A 169 -8.53 -6.91 5.36
CA CYS A 169 -8.77 -7.95 4.35
C CYS A 169 -7.68 -9.03 4.36
N LEU A 170 -6.40 -8.64 4.47
CA LEU A 170 -5.28 -9.59 4.57
C LEU A 170 -5.34 -10.42 5.85
N CYS A 171 -5.71 -9.81 6.99
CA CYS A 171 -5.99 -10.53 8.23
C CYS A 171 -7.12 -11.55 8.05
N GLY A 172 -8.21 -11.17 7.38
CA GLY A 172 -9.31 -12.07 7.04
C GLY A 172 -8.85 -13.25 6.17
N ALA A 173 -8.06 -12.98 5.13
CA ALA A 173 -7.50 -14.02 4.26
C ALA A 173 -6.58 -14.98 5.03
N LYS A 174 -5.76 -14.46 5.95
CA LYS A 174 -4.93 -15.28 6.84
C LYS A 174 -5.77 -16.20 7.72
N LEU A 175 -6.84 -15.67 8.33
CA LEU A 175 -7.75 -16.47 9.16
C LEU A 175 -8.44 -17.56 8.34
N TYR A 176 -8.84 -17.25 7.11
CA TYR A 176 -9.44 -18.22 6.20
C TYR A 176 -8.45 -19.33 5.83
N GLN A 177 -7.22 -18.98 5.48
CA GLN A 177 -6.17 -19.97 5.23
C GLN A 177 -5.92 -20.89 6.41
N LEU A 178 -5.78 -20.32 7.62
CA LEU A 178 -5.55 -21.11 8.83
C LEU A 178 -6.71 -22.08 9.10
N ARG A 179 -7.95 -21.68 8.81
CA ARG A 179 -9.12 -22.58 8.91
C ARG A 179 -9.03 -23.72 7.91
N MET A 180 -8.75 -23.44 6.63
CA MET A 180 -8.62 -24.46 5.59
C MET A 180 -7.50 -25.46 5.88
N THR A 181 -6.32 -24.99 6.33
CA THR A 181 -5.20 -25.87 6.69
C THR A 181 -5.54 -26.76 7.87
N ARG A 182 -6.28 -26.24 8.88
CA ARG A 182 -6.75 -27.05 10.02
C ARG A 182 -7.74 -28.11 9.59
N GLU A 183 -8.70 -27.76 8.73
CA GLU A 183 -9.69 -28.71 8.21
C GLU A 183 -9.04 -29.83 7.38
N HIS A 184 -8.08 -29.51 6.51
CA HIS A 184 -7.35 -30.52 5.75
C HIS A 184 -6.57 -31.47 6.66
N LYS A 185 -5.87 -30.95 7.68
CA LYS A 185 -5.15 -31.78 8.65
C LYS A 185 -6.10 -32.67 9.47
N ALA A 186 -7.25 -32.14 9.89
CA ALA A 186 -8.25 -32.91 10.61
C ALA A 186 -8.82 -34.06 9.74
N ARG A 187 -9.09 -33.81 8.44
CA ARG A 187 -9.54 -34.85 7.51
C ARG A 187 -8.49 -35.93 7.28
N GLN A 188 -7.21 -35.55 7.16
CA GLN A 188 -6.11 -36.53 7.04
C GLN A 188 -5.97 -37.39 8.29
N GLN A 189 -6.04 -36.80 9.48
CA GLN A 189 -5.98 -37.55 10.74
C GLN A 189 -7.16 -38.53 10.90
N VAL A 190 -8.36 -38.16 10.47
CA VAL A 190 -9.52 -39.06 10.47
C VAL A 190 -9.34 -40.21 9.49
N GLN A 191 -8.73 -39.97 8.32
CA GLN A 191 -8.41 -41.04 7.35
C GLN A 191 -7.28 -41.97 7.82
N GLU A 192 -6.29 -41.47 8.56
CA GLU A 192 -5.20 -42.29 9.12
C GLU A 192 -5.64 -43.13 10.32
N ALA A 193 -6.71 -42.73 11.01
CA ALA A 193 -7.25 -43.42 12.19
C ALA A 193 -8.36 -44.45 11.87
N ALA A 194 -8.78 -44.57 10.62
CA ALA A 194 -9.82 -45.49 10.14
C ALA A 194 -9.22 -46.66 9.36
#